data_AF-A0A831SP46-F1
#
_entry.id   AF-A0A831SP46-F1
#
_cell.length_a   1.000
_cell.length_b   1.000
_cell.length_c   1.000
_cell.angle_alpha   90.00
_cell.angle_beta   90.00
_cell.angle_gamma   90.00
#
_symmetry.space_group_name_H-M   'P 1'
#
loop_
_entity.id
_entity.type
_entity.pdbx_description
1 polymer ?
#
loop_
_entity_poly.entity_id
_entity_poly.type
_entity_poly.pdbx_seq_one_letter_code
_entity_poly.pdbx_strand_id
1 'polypeptide(L)'
;MNFNDQQINIAKLLNRISSIYQNYFLYEEIFKEQFENGYQALVCFLKSYAYERQGAPKAYSRIAIKCISNRFKNVHNWNVPTKDDSKNIWKEYKQIAKNDFNIKVNEKQNPLNEDRGVISKMNLNNISNIAVYIRDLIDSDDTNKAHYFMKEIRGIGEKISSFYLRDIVYLAKLGEDNISDLHLLQPIDTWLEQTLEIIFPSKLQNSLREKQKLIVDLCKKSDVSSISFNQGAWVLGSQIAGDFETFKSALTNYDFAQLIISEHINEKERYLSELKNVLGILRNKTDKNG
;
A
#
# COMPACT_ATOMS: atom_id res chain seq x y z
N MET A 1 13.63 -18.77 -18.60
CA MET A 1 12.65 -18.24 -19.58
C MET A 1 13.33 -17.14 -20.37
N ASN A 2 13.16 -17.08 -21.70
CA ASN A 2 13.73 -15.99 -22.51
C ASN A 2 12.69 -14.86 -22.61
N PHE A 3 13.07 -13.66 -22.17
CA PHE A 3 12.29 -12.44 -22.33
C PHE A 3 12.84 -11.64 -23.51
N ASN A 4 11.96 -10.99 -24.27
CA ASN A 4 12.36 -10.15 -25.40
C ASN A 4 12.77 -8.73 -24.93
N ASP A 5 13.39 -7.96 -25.82
CA ASP A 5 13.89 -6.62 -25.50
C ASP A 5 12.77 -5.66 -25.06
N GLN A 6 11.58 -5.79 -25.64
CA GLN A 6 10.43 -4.97 -25.27
C GLN A 6 10.01 -5.21 -23.82
N GLN A 7 9.93 -6.47 -23.38
CA GLN A 7 9.60 -6.84 -22.01
C GLN A 7 10.63 -6.30 -21.01
N ILE A 8 11.92 -6.41 -21.36
CA ILE A 8 13.03 -5.89 -20.53
C ILE A 8 12.97 -4.36 -20.43
N ASN A 9 12.71 -3.68 -21.54
CA ASN A 9 12.61 -2.22 -21.56
C ASN A 9 11.41 -1.71 -20.76
N ILE A 10 10.27 -2.41 -20.81
CA ILE A 10 9.11 -2.11 -19.97
C ILE A 10 9.48 -2.24 -18.48
N ALA A 11 10.16 -3.32 -18.09
CA ALA A 11 10.56 -3.51 -16.70
C ALA A 11 11.47 -2.37 -16.20
N LYS A 12 12.42 -1.93 -17.04
CA LYS A 12 13.30 -0.79 -16.74
C LYS A 12 12.56 0.54 -16.66
N LEU A 13 11.59 0.78 -17.54
CA LEU A 13 10.74 1.98 -17.49
C LEU A 13 9.97 2.05 -16.17
N LEU A 14 9.27 0.98 -15.82
CA LEU A 14 8.48 0.93 -14.59
C LEU A 14 9.37 1.07 -13.34
N ASN A 15 10.55 0.44 -13.34
CA ASN A 15 11.52 0.62 -12.27
C ASN A 15 11.91 2.11 -12.08
N ARG A 16 12.08 2.88 -13.15
CA ARG A 16 12.39 4.33 -13.06
C ARG A 16 11.22 5.13 -12.51
N ILE A 17 9.99 4.84 -12.96
CA ILE A 17 8.78 5.54 -12.51
C ILE A 17 8.50 5.30 -11.02
N SER A 18 8.96 4.18 -10.47
CA SER A 18 8.77 3.82 -9.06
C SER A 18 9.24 4.88 -8.06
N SER A 19 10.20 5.74 -8.44
CA SER A 19 10.68 6.83 -7.59
C SER A 19 9.55 7.78 -7.17
N ILE A 20 8.49 7.93 -7.98
CA ILE A 20 7.31 8.72 -7.61
C ILE A 20 6.57 8.06 -6.46
N TYR A 21 6.34 6.74 -6.53
CA TYR A 21 5.70 5.99 -5.43
C TYR A 21 6.48 6.18 -4.13
N GLN A 22 7.78 5.94 -4.21
CA GLN A 22 8.70 5.94 -3.09
C GLN A 22 8.84 7.32 -2.44
N ASN A 23 8.97 8.38 -3.24
CA ASN A 23 9.22 9.73 -2.72
C ASN A 23 7.96 10.55 -2.46
N TYR A 24 6.80 10.14 -2.97
CA TYR A 24 5.54 10.86 -2.78
C TYR A 24 4.55 10.07 -1.91
N PHE A 25 4.30 8.80 -2.23
CA PHE A 25 3.29 8.00 -1.53
C PHE A 25 3.81 7.40 -0.22
N LEU A 26 5.12 7.16 -0.13
CA LEU A 26 5.78 6.70 1.10
C LEU A 26 6.54 7.83 1.83
N TYR A 27 6.24 9.10 1.50
CA TYR A 27 6.92 10.26 2.07
C TYR A 27 6.57 10.54 3.53
N GLU A 28 5.31 10.28 3.91
CA GLU A 28 4.80 10.65 5.24
C GLU A 28 5.64 10.03 6.37
N GLU A 29 5.89 10.82 7.42
CA GLU A 29 6.72 10.45 8.57
C GLU A 29 6.25 9.15 9.26
N ILE A 30 4.95 8.88 9.23
CA ILE A 30 4.36 7.66 9.79
C ILE A 30 4.96 6.37 9.21
N PHE A 31 5.43 6.38 7.96
CA PHE A 31 6.08 5.23 7.33
C PHE A 31 7.49 4.95 7.89
N LYS A 32 8.12 5.95 8.52
CA LYS A 32 9.39 5.80 9.25
C LYS A 32 9.11 5.42 10.70
N GLU A 33 8.24 6.17 11.37
CA GLU A 33 7.91 5.97 12.79
C GLU A 33 7.33 4.59 13.10
N GLN A 34 6.69 3.92 12.12
CA GLN A 34 6.16 2.57 12.32
C GLN A 34 7.21 1.55 12.77
N PHE A 35 8.50 1.73 12.45
CA PHE A 35 9.54 0.81 12.89
C PHE A 35 10.03 1.06 14.31
N GLU A 36 9.69 2.21 14.88
CA GLU A 36 10.14 2.65 16.21
C GLU A 36 9.01 2.52 17.25
N ASN A 37 7.77 2.74 16.82
CA ASN A 37 6.61 2.80 17.70
C ASN A 37 5.47 1.88 17.21
N GLY A 38 5.10 0.89 18.02
CA GLY A 38 4.03 -0.05 17.65
C GLY A 38 2.65 0.59 17.51
N TYR A 39 2.38 1.70 18.21
CA TYR A 39 1.17 2.50 17.97
C TYR A 39 1.18 3.08 16.55
N GLN A 40 2.30 3.69 16.14
CA GLN A 40 2.43 4.25 14.81
C GLN A 40 2.39 3.17 13.73
N ALA A 41 2.93 1.98 14.00
CA ALA A 41 2.80 0.83 13.11
C ALA A 41 1.35 0.42 12.88
N LEU A 42 0.57 0.35 13.95
CA LEU A 42 -0.85 0.01 13.87
C LEU A 42 -1.65 1.10 13.15
N VAL A 43 -1.39 2.38 13.45
CA VAL A 43 -2.03 3.51 12.75
C VAL A 43 -1.65 3.50 11.27
N CYS A 44 -0.38 3.30 10.93
CA CYS A 44 0.11 3.21 9.55
C CYS A 44 -0.63 2.09 8.79
N PHE A 45 -0.67 0.90 9.38
CA PHE A 45 -1.36 -0.25 8.79
C PHE A 45 -2.85 0.02 8.53
N LEU A 46 -3.57 0.54 9.52
CA LEU A 46 -4.99 0.84 9.40
C LEU A 46 -5.28 2.02 8.46
N LYS A 47 -4.40 3.02 8.44
CA LYS A 47 -4.53 4.21 7.60
C LYS A 47 -4.33 3.88 6.14
N SER A 48 -3.25 3.17 5.82
CA SER A 48 -2.71 3.09 4.46
C SER A 48 -2.94 1.75 3.76
N TYR A 49 -3.36 0.70 4.50
CA TYR A 49 -3.42 -0.67 3.93
C TYR A 49 -4.72 -1.42 4.25
N ALA A 50 -5.12 -1.50 5.52
CA ALA A 50 -6.10 -2.48 5.98
C ALA A 50 -7.51 -2.35 5.34
N TYR A 51 -7.83 -1.15 4.85
CA TYR A 51 -9.10 -0.81 4.21
C TYR A 51 -8.98 -0.49 2.72
N GLU A 52 -7.84 -0.75 2.09
CA GLU A 52 -7.60 -0.56 0.63
C GLU A 52 -8.34 -1.61 -0.20
N ARG A 53 -9.67 -1.55 -0.15
CA ARG A 53 -10.59 -2.45 -0.84
C ARG A 53 -11.61 -1.67 -1.63
N GLN A 54 -11.88 -2.15 -2.84
CA GLN A 54 -12.90 -1.57 -3.69
C GLN A 54 -14.27 -1.57 -2.98
N GLY A 55 -14.93 -0.42 -2.98
CA GLY A 55 -16.24 -0.24 -2.36
C GLY A 55 -16.25 -0.08 -0.84
N ALA A 56 -15.09 -0.13 -0.16
CA ALA A 56 -15.02 0.16 1.27
C ALA A 56 -15.32 1.66 1.52
N PRO A 57 -16.22 2.00 2.47
CA PRO A 57 -16.43 3.38 2.87
C PRO A 57 -15.13 4.03 3.34
N LYS A 58 -14.77 5.19 2.77
CA LYS A 58 -13.60 5.99 3.18
C LYS A 58 -13.55 6.28 4.69
N ALA A 59 -14.72 6.33 5.34
CA ALA A 59 -14.85 6.54 6.77
C ALA A 59 -14.28 5.38 7.61
N TYR A 60 -14.18 4.16 7.11
CA TYR A 60 -13.75 3.00 7.91
C TYR A 60 -12.34 3.17 8.49
N SER A 61 -11.37 3.57 7.67
CA SER A 61 -10.02 3.87 8.13
C SER A 61 -10.01 4.99 9.18
N ARG A 62 -10.80 6.06 8.97
CA ARG A 62 -10.93 7.17 9.93
C ARG A 62 -11.50 6.72 11.27
N ILE A 63 -12.53 5.87 11.26
CA ILE A 63 -13.14 5.31 12.47
C ILE A 63 -12.12 4.43 13.19
N ALA A 64 -11.41 3.57 12.46
CA ALA A 64 -10.38 2.71 13.01
C ALA A 64 -9.29 3.50 13.74
N ILE A 65 -8.72 4.51 13.08
CA ILE A 65 -7.70 5.38 13.66
C ILE A 65 -8.24 6.11 14.89
N LYS A 66 -9.51 6.56 14.88
CA LYS A 66 -10.14 7.20 16.04
C LYS A 66 -10.20 6.25 17.24
N CYS A 67 -10.63 5.00 17.07
CA CYS A 67 -10.65 4.01 18.15
C CYS A 67 -9.24 3.72 18.70
N ILE A 68 -8.26 3.51 17.80
CA ILE A 68 -6.87 3.25 18.21
C ILE A 68 -6.30 4.46 18.95
N SER A 69 -6.58 5.68 18.49
CA SER A 69 -6.14 6.92 19.15
C SER A 69 -6.75 7.08 20.53
N ASN A 70 -8.06 6.86 20.67
CA ASN A 70 -8.77 6.96 21.94
C ASN A 70 -8.23 5.98 22.98
N ARG A 71 -7.81 4.78 22.54
CA ARG A 71 -7.28 3.76 23.42
C ARG A 71 -5.80 3.94 23.77
N PHE A 72 -4.97 4.30 22.80
CA PHE A 72 -3.51 4.14 22.92
C PHE A 72 -2.69 5.42 22.80
N LYS A 73 -3.22 6.53 22.24
CA LYS A 73 -2.41 7.71 21.88
C LYS A 73 -1.63 8.32 23.06
N ASN A 74 -2.21 8.29 24.26
CA ASN A 74 -1.62 8.88 25.46
C ASN A 74 -0.96 7.85 26.38
N VAL A 75 -0.80 6.61 25.93
CA VAL A 75 -0.17 5.56 26.73
C VAL A 75 1.34 5.74 26.66
N HIS A 76 1.94 6.15 27.79
CA HIS A 76 3.38 6.42 27.87
C HIS A 76 4.26 5.18 27.64
N ASN A 77 3.72 3.97 27.86
CA ASN A 77 4.41 2.71 27.62
C ASN A 77 3.57 1.83 26.69
N TRP A 78 3.84 1.93 25.39
CA TRP A 78 3.26 1.02 24.42
C TRP A 78 3.66 -0.43 24.73
N ASN A 79 2.67 -1.31 24.85
CA ASN A 79 2.84 -2.73 25.10
C ASN A 79 1.99 -3.54 24.10
N VAL A 80 2.18 -4.86 24.09
CA VAL A 80 1.33 -5.78 23.32
C VAL A 80 -0.16 -5.52 23.67
N PRO A 81 -1.03 -5.27 22.67
CA PRO A 81 -2.45 -5.11 22.92
C PRO A 81 -3.04 -6.36 23.56
N THR A 82 -4.01 -6.18 24.45
CA THR A 82 -4.67 -7.26 25.19
C THR A 82 -5.91 -7.77 24.45
N LYS A 83 -6.42 -8.93 24.90
CA LYS A 83 -7.73 -9.43 24.46
C LYS A 83 -8.85 -8.41 24.71
N ASP A 84 -8.86 -7.75 25.86
CA ASP A 84 -9.89 -6.75 26.21
C ASP A 84 -9.79 -5.49 25.34
N ASP A 85 -8.58 -5.12 24.90
CA ASP A 85 -8.41 -4.04 23.92
C ASP A 85 -9.17 -4.36 22.64
N SER A 86 -9.02 -5.58 22.10
CA SER A 86 -9.72 -6.02 20.88
C SER A 86 -11.24 -5.90 21.03
N LYS A 87 -11.79 -6.35 22.17
CA LYS A 87 -13.23 -6.27 22.47
C LYS A 87 -13.73 -4.83 22.55
N ASN A 88 -13.03 -4.00 23.33
CA ASN A 88 -13.43 -2.63 23.59
C ASN A 88 -13.33 -1.77 22.33
N ILE A 89 -12.25 -1.91 21.56
CA ILE A 89 -12.05 -1.22 20.28
C ILE A 89 -13.13 -1.64 19.28
N TRP A 90 -13.48 -2.93 19.20
CA TRP A 90 -14.53 -3.38 18.29
C TRP A 90 -15.91 -2.82 18.66
N LYS A 91 -16.25 -2.81 19.95
CA LYS A 91 -17.49 -2.19 20.46
C LYS A 91 -17.53 -0.70 20.14
N GLU A 92 -16.44 0.02 20.38
CA GLU A 92 -16.32 1.44 20.07
C GLU A 92 -16.43 1.70 18.57
N TYR A 93 -15.78 0.90 17.73
CA TYR A 93 -15.84 1.03 16.27
C TYR A 93 -17.28 0.97 15.77
N LYS A 94 -18.07 -0.01 16.26
CA LYS A 94 -19.49 -0.14 15.91
C LYS A 94 -20.30 1.07 16.36
N GLN A 95 -20.00 1.61 17.55
CA GLN A 95 -20.67 2.78 18.09
C GLN A 95 -20.39 4.02 17.25
N ILE A 96 -19.13 4.31 16.95
CA ILE A 96 -18.72 5.47 16.14
C ILE A 96 -19.26 5.34 14.71
N ALA A 97 -19.17 4.15 14.11
CA ALA A 97 -19.71 3.92 12.76
C ALA A 97 -21.20 4.23 12.67
N LYS A 98 -21.98 3.83 13.67
CA LYS A 98 -23.42 4.10 13.74
C LYS A 98 -23.72 5.57 14.04
N ASN A 99 -23.12 6.12 15.09
CA ASN A 99 -23.50 7.43 15.63
C ASN A 99 -22.92 8.60 14.82
N ASP A 100 -21.64 8.52 14.47
CA ASP A 100 -20.92 9.67 13.90
C ASP A 100 -20.96 9.66 12.37
N PHE A 101 -21.15 8.48 11.77
CA PHE A 101 -21.09 8.31 10.31
C PHE A 101 -22.36 7.72 9.69
N ASN A 102 -23.28 7.16 10.49
CA ASN A 102 -24.47 6.45 10.03
C ASN A 102 -24.16 5.32 9.01
N ILE A 103 -23.10 4.53 9.26
CA ILE A 103 -22.65 3.44 8.39
C ILE A 103 -22.85 2.08 9.07
N LYS A 104 -23.42 1.13 8.32
CA LYS A 104 -23.51 -0.27 8.73
C LYS A 104 -22.15 -0.95 8.60
N VAL A 105 -21.63 -1.47 9.71
CA VAL A 105 -20.34 -2.17 9.75
C VAL A 105 -20.43 -3.53 9.07
N ASN A 106 -19.47 -3.84 8.18
CA ASN A 106 -19.30 -5.17 7.62
C ASN A 106 -18.38 -6.02 8.51
N GLU A 107 -18.95 -6.72 9.48
CA GLU A 107 -18.18 -7.53 10.45
C GLU A 107 -17.38 -8.65 9.77
N LYS A 108 -17.87 -9.17 8.65
CA LYS A 108 -17.21 -10.26 7.93
C LYS A 108 -15.91 -9.83 7.26
N GLN A 109 -15.61 -8.54 7.22
CA GLN A 109 -14.52 -8.00 6.45
C GLN A 109 -13.83 -6.83 7.19
N ASN A 110 -14.00 -6.69 8.50
CA ASN A 110 -13.40 -5.58 9.24
C ASN A 110 -12.07 -5.97 9.91
N PRO A 111 -10.95 -5.28 9.61
CA PRO A 111 -9.64 -5.49 10.26
C PRO A 111 -9.62 -5.20 11.76
N LEU A 112 -10.61 -4.51 12.31
CA LEU A 112 -10.78 -4.32 13.76
C LEU A 112 -11.79 -5.28 14.41
N ASN A 113 -12.18 -6.35 13.70
CA ASN A 113 -13.04 -7.38 14.28
C ASN A 113 -12.44 -7.94 15.59
N GLU A 114 -13.30 -8.18 16.59
CA GLU A 114 -12.90 -8.63 17.93
C GLU A 114 -12.00 -9.87 17.92
N ASP A 115 -12.40 -10.95 17.25
CA ASP A 115 -11.71 -12.24 17.37
C ASP A 115 -10.64 -12.48 16.31
N ARG A 116 -10.76 -11.80 15.16
CA ARG A 116 -9.87 -12.03 14.01
C ARG A 116 -9.25 -10.75 13.44
N GLY A 117 -9.44 -9.62 14.07
CA GLY A 117 -8.82 -8.35 13.67
C GLY A 117 -7.34 -8.28 14.02
N VAL A 118 -6.71 -7.17 13.64
CA VAL A 118 -5.27 -6.96 13.83
C VAL A 118 -4.89 -6.94 15.32
N ILE A 119 -5.73 -6.36 16.18
CA ILE A 119 -5.48 -6.29 17.63
C ILE A 119 -5.47 -7.69 18.26
N SER A 120 -6.46 -8.53 17.95
CA SER A 120 -6.49 -9.90 18.45
C SER A 120 -5.36 -10.75 17.89
N LYS A 121 -4.99 -10.58 16.61
CA LYS A 121 -3.83 -11.28 16.03
C LYS A 121 -2.50 -10.84 16.65
N MET A 122 -2.33 -9.54 16.95
CA MET A 122 -1.16 -9.05 17.67
C MET A 122 -1.09 -9.64 19.10
N ASN A 123 -2.20 -9.61 19.85
CA ASN A 123 -2.29 -10.22 21.17
C ASN A 123 -1.92 -11.72 21.15
N LEU A 124 -2.53 -12.50 20.26
CA LEU A 124 -2.32 -13.96 20.18
C LEU A 124 -0.89 -14.36 19.85
N ASN A 125 -0.16 -13.51 19.12
CA ASN A 125 1.22 -13.77 18.71
C ASN A 125 2.25 -12.99 19.55
N ASN A 126 1.80 -12.33 20.62
CA ASN A 126 2.64 -11.49 21.48
C ASN A 126 3.42 -10.39 20.72
N ILE A 127 2.76 -9.75 19.75
CA ILE A 127 3.35 -8.73 18.87
C ILE A 127 3.06 -7.34 19.42
N SER A 128 4.11 -6.61 19.77
CA SER A 128 4.00 -5.20 20.14
C SER A 128 4.03 -4.29 18.90
N ASN A 129 4.80 -4.62 17.87
CA ASN A 129 4.93 -3.80 16.66
C ASN A 129 4.77 -4.67 15.41
N ILE A 130 3.68 -4.46 14.65
CA ILE A 130 3.38 -5.26 13.46
C ILE A 130 4.38 -5.03 12.32
N ALA A 131 4.88 -3.81 12.14
CA ALA A 131 5.84 -3.50 11.08
C ALA A 131 7.20 -4.18 11.35
N VAL A 132 7.68 -4.09 12.59
CA VAL A 132 8.90 -4.77 13.05
C VAL A 132 8.76 -6.28 12.97
N TYR A 133 7.64 -6.84 13.44
CA TYR A 133 7.39 -8.28 13.36
C TYR A 133 7.43 -8.80 11.92
N ILE A 134 6.80 -8.09 10.98
CA ILE A 134 6.83 -8.47 9.56
C ILE A 134 8.22 -8.32 8.96
N ARG A 135 8.93 -7.22 9.25
CA ARG A 135 10.31 -7.02 8.81
C ARG A 135 11.20 -8.17 9.28
N ASP A 136 11.16 -8.49 10.56
CA ASP A 136 12.06 -9.49 11.17
C ASP A 136 11.80 -10.89 10.61
N LEU A 137 10.54 -11.23 10.31
CA LEU A 137 10.21 -12.46 9.60
C LEU A 137 10.80 -12.46 8.19
N ILE A 138 10.67 -11.38 7.43
CA ILE A 138 11.21 -11.33 6.05
C ILE A 138 12.74 -11.37 6.06
N ASP A 139 13.38 -10.63 6.97
CA ASP A 139 14.85 -10.57 7.12
C ASP A 139 15.45 -11.93 7.53
N SER A 140 14.65 -12.75 8.23
CA SER A 140 14.99 -14.14 8.57
C SER A 140 14.61 -15.16 7.49
N ASP A 141 14.31 -14.71 6.27
CA ASP A 141 13.83 -15.51 5.12
C ASP A 141 12.51 -16.27 5.36
N ASP A 142 11.71 -15.83 6.33
CA ASP A 142 10.39 -16.38 6.71
C ASP A 142 9.23 -15.59 6.04
N THR A 143 9.41 -15.15 4.79
CA THR A 143 8.43 -14.31 4.06
C THR A 143 7.06 -15.01 3.92
N ASN A 144 7.03 -16.33 3.76
CA ASN A 144 5.81 -17.14 3.78
C ASN A 144 5.00 -16.95 5.08
N LYS A 145 5.69 -16.96 6.22
CA LYS A 145 5.08 -16.80 7.55
C LYS A 145 4.56 -15.37 7.76
N ALA A 146 5.31 -14.37 7.30
CA ALA A 146 4.86 -12.98 7.29
C ALA A 146 3.55 -12.82 6.49
N HIS A 147 3.53 -13.38 5.28
CA HIS A 147 2.38 -13.30 4.39
C HIS A 147 1.14 -14.02 4.95
N TYR A 148 1.35 -15.22 5.51
CA TYR A 148 0.30 -15.99 6.17
C TYR A 148 -0.29 -15.24 7.37
N PHE A 149 0.56 -14.68 8.24
CA PHE A 149 0.10 -13.89 9.38
C PHE A 149 -0.79 -12.72 8.95
N MET A 150 -0.43 -11.99 7.90
CA MET A 150 -1.23 -10.87 7.42
C MET A 150 -2.60 -11.34 6.91
N LYS A 151 -2.67 -12.46 6.19
CA LYS A 151 -3.94 -13.03 5.69
C LYS A 151 -4.87 -13.54 6.79
N GLU A 152 -4.32 -13.86 7.95
CA GLU A 152 -5.12 -14.27 9.11
C GLU A 152 -5.92 -13.10 9.69
N ILE A 153 -5.55 -11.85 9.39
CA ILE A 153 -6.29 -10.66 9.81
C ILE A 153 -7.56 -10.52 8.97
N ARG A 154 -8.70 -10.36 9.66
CA ARG A 154 -10.03 -10.26 9.04
C ARG A 154 -10.07 -9.14 7.99
N GLY A 155 -10.44 -9.51 6.77
CA GLY A 155 -10.57 -8.55 5.67
C GLY A 155 -9.27 -8.26 4.94
N ILE A 156 -8.16 -8.89 5.34
CA ILE A 156 -6.88 -8.83 4.61
C ILE A 156 -6.78 -10.08 3.74
N GLY A 157 -6.73 -9.89 2.43
CA GLY A 157 -6.54 -10.96 1.45
C GLY A 157 -5.13 -10.96 0.87
N GLU A 158 -4.90 -11.85 -0.10
CA GLU A 158 -3.64 -12.00 -0.86
C GLU A 158 -3.03 -10.66 -1.26
N LYS A 159 -3.81 -9.84 -1.97
CA LYS A 159 -3.36 -8.54 -2.49
C LYS A 159 -2.88 -7.59 -1.37
N ILE A 160 -3.65 -7.41 -0.30
CA ILE A 160 -3.30 -6.45 0.76
C ILE A 160 -2.13 -6.97 1.58
N SER A 161 -2.05 -8.28 1.81
CA SER A 161 -0.89 -8.92 2.44
C SER A 161 0.38 -8.62 1.63
N SER A 162 0.39 -8.96 0.35
CA SER A 162 1.52 -8.67 -0.54
C SER A 162 1.86 -7.18 -0.61
N PHE A 163 0.84 -6.31 -0.67
CA PHE A 163 1.01 -4.87 -0.72
C PHE A 163 1.71 -4.32 0.52
N TYR A 164 1.31 -4.76 1.72
CA TYR A 164 1.94 -4.36 2.97
C TYR A 164 3.38 -4.87 3.07
N LEU A 165 3.59 -6.17 2.79
CA LEU A 165 4.91 -6.79 2.84
C LEU A 165 5.90 -6.11 1.88
N ARG A 166 5.48 -5.82 0.64
CA ARG A 166 6.28 -5.11 -0.37
C ARG A 166 6.81 -3.77 0.15
N ASP A 167 5.94 -2.98 0.77
CA ASP A 167 6.33 -1.66 1.27
C ASP A 167 7.20 -1.76 2.54
N ILE A 168 6.98 -2.76 3.39
CA ILE A 168 7.88 -3.03 4.53
C ILE A 168 9.29 -3.36 4.04
N VAL A 169 9.45 -4.22 3.03
CA VAL A 169 10.76 -4.56 2.46
C VAL A 169 11.47 -3.32 1.91
N TYR A 170 10.75 -2.49 1.16
CA TYR A 170 11.30 -1.23 0.65
C TYR A 170 11.73 -0.28 1.78
N LEU A 171 10.83 -0.01 2.73
CA LEU A 171 11.05 0.97 3.80
C LEU A 171 12.14 0.53 4.79
N ALA A 172 12.21 -0.77 5.08
CA ALA A 172 13.25 -1.35 5.92
C ALA A 172 14.58 -1.58 5.17
N LYS A 173 14.62 -1.31 3.86
CA LYS A 173 15.80 -1.47 3.00
C LYS A 173 16.36 -2.90 2.99
N LEU A 174 15.47 -3.89 3.01
CA LEU A 174 15.88 -5.30 2.88
C LEU A 174 16.21 -5.62 1.43
N GLY A 175 17.29 -6.37 1.19
CA GLY A 175 17.72 -6.75 -0.15
C GLY A 175 16.86 -7.87 -0.75
N GLU A 176 16.29 -7.66 -1.94
CA GLU A 176 15.45 -8.66 -2.62
C GLU A 176 16.17 -9.99 -2.90
N ASP A 177 17.50 -9.96 -3.10
CA ASP A 177 18.31 -11.16 -3.34
C ASP A 177 18.37 -12.12 -2.15
N ASN A 178 18.05 -11.64 -0.94
CA ASN A 178 18.03 -12.43 0.28
C ASN A 178 16.65 -13.02 0.60
N ILE A 179 15.65 -12.80 -0.26
CA ILE A 179 14.26 -13.19 0.00
C ILE A 179 13.87 -14.34 -0.94
N SER A 180 13.77 -15.56 -0.41
CA SER A 180 13.45 -16.77 -1.17
C SER A 180 12.05 -16.72 -1.80
N ASP A 181 11.05 -16.21 -1.07
CA ASP A 181 9.66 -16.14 -1.50
C ASP A 181 9.26 -14.77 -2.04
N LEU A 182 10.14 -14.12 -2.80
CA LEU A 182 9.95 -12.75 -3.33
C LEU A 182 8.62 -12.56 -4.08
N HIS A 183 8.10 -13.62 -4.72
CA HIS A 183 6.80 -13.61 -5.39
C HIS A 183 5.62 -13.25 -4.47
N LEU A 184 5.72 -13.49 -3.16
CA LEU A 184 4.69 -13.11 -2.19
C LEU A 184 4.64 -11.61 -1.93
N LEU A 185 5.68 -10.86 -2.30
CA LEU A 185 5.71 -9.39 -2.24
C LEU A 185 5.03 -8.74 -3.45
N GLN A 186 4.49 -9.51 -4.39
CA GLN A 186 3.92 -8.99 -5.64
C GLN A 186 2.39 -8.90 -5.55
N PRO A 187 1.81 -7.76 -5.10
CA PRO A 187 0.37 -7.57 -5.19
C PRO A 187 -0.04 -7.49 -6.66
N ILE A 188 -0.93 -8.39 -7.08
CA ILE A 188 -1.54 -8.34 -8.41
C ILE A 188 -2.84 -7.53 -8.29
N ASP A 189 -2.79 -6.29 -8.76
CA ASP A 189 -3.95 -5.41 -8.89
C ASP A 189 -4.31 -5.19 -10.36
N THR A 190 -5.28 -4.32 -10.62
CA THR A 190 -5.75 -4.04 -11.98
C THR A 190 -4.63 -3.57 -12.91
N TRP A 191 -3.68 -2.75 -12.43
CA TRP A 191 -2.61 -2.22 -13.27
C TRP A 191 -1.52 -3.25 -13.53
N LEU A 192 -1.24 -4.12 -12.55
CA LEU A 192 -0.35 -5.27 -12.77
C LEU A 192 -0.99 -6.32 -13.68
N GLU A 193 -2.30 -6.58 -13.57
CA GLU A 193 -3.03 -7.45 -14.51
C GLU A 193 -2.94 -6.91 -15.93
N GLN A 194 -3.20 -5.62 -16.13
CA GLN A 194 -3.07 -4.97 -17.44
C GLN A 194 -1.62 -4.97 -17.94
N THR A 195 -0.65 -4.75 -17.04
CA THR A 195 0.77 -4.85 -17.41
C THR A 195 1.05 -6.23 -17.96
N LEU A 196 0.69 -7.29 -17.24
CA LEU A 196 0.86 -8.69 -17.63
C LEU A 196 0.13 -9.03 -18.93
N GLU A 197 -1.06 -8.48 -19.17
CA GLU A 197 -1.77 -8.61 -20.44
C GLU A 197 -0.98 -8.05 -21.62
N ILE A 198 -0.35 -6.88 -21.43
CA ILE A 198 0.45 -6.22 -22.46
C ILE A 198 1.75 -6.98 -22.73
N ILE A 199 2.45 -7.41 -21.67
CA ILE A 199 3.78 -8.04 -21.81
C ILE A 199 3.71 -9.55 -22.07
N PHE A 200 2.65 -10.23 -21.64
CA PHE A 200 2.46 -11.68 -21.74
C PHE A 200 1.02 -12.07 -22.14
N PRO A 201 0.52 -11.65 -23.32
CA PRO A 201 -0.87 -11.90 -23.72
C PRO A 201 -1.24 -13.40 -23.75
N SER A 202 -0.28 -14.29 -24.02
CA SER A 202 -0.51 -15.75 -24.03
C SER A 202 -0.56 -16.40 -22.64
N LYS A 203 -0.30 -15.66 -21.55
CA LYS A 203 -0.23 -16.18 -20.18
C LYS A 203 -1.31 -15.61 -19.26
N LEU A 204 -2.37 -15.05 -19.82
CA LEU A 204 -3.46 -14.44 -19.06
C LEU A 204 -4.18 -15.43 -18.12
N GLN A 205 -4.23 -16.70 -18.50
CA GLN A 205 -4.88 -17.78 -17.74
C GLN A 205 -4.00 -18.34 -16.61
N ASN A 206 -2.80 -17.81 -16.42
CA ASN A 206 -1.93 -18.24 -15.33
C ASN A 206 -2.58 -18.01 -13.97
N SER A 207 -2.31 -18.92 -13.04
CA SER A 207 -2.68 -18.74 -11.64
C SER A 207 -2.00 -17.50 -11.03
N LEU A 208 -2.56 -16.98 -9.93
CA LEU A 208 -1.98 -15.83 -9.22
C LEU A 208 -0.48 -16.03 -8.92
N ARG A 209 -0.11 -17.20 -8.41
CA ARG A 209 1.28 -17.54 -8.07
C ARG A 209 2.19 -17.52 -9.29
N GLU A 210 1.72 -18.04 -10.42
CA GLU A 210 2.49 -18.03 -11.67
C GLU A 210 2.68 -16.60 -12.20
N LYS A 211 1.65 -15.75 -12.11
CA LYS A 211 1.76 -14.33 -12.45
C LYS A 211 2.79 -13.61 -11.58
N GLN A 212 2.75 -13.82 -10.26
CA GLN A 212 3.70 -13.24 -9.31
C GLN A 212 5.15 -13.68 -9.59
N LYS A 213 5.37 -14.99 -9.81
CA LYS A 213 6.69 -15.52 -10.18
C LYS A 213 7.19 -14.96 -11.50
N LEU A 214 6.31 -14.82 -12.48
CA LEU A 214 6.64 -14.29 -13.79
C LEU A 214 7.15 -12.83 -13.72
N ILE A 215 6.58 -12.01 -12.83
CA ILE A 215 7.08 -10.65 -12.55
C ILE A 215 8.50 -10.72 -11.98
N VAL A 216 8.72 -11.56 -10.97
CA VAL A 216 10.05 -11.72 -10.34
C VAL A 216 11.09 -12.17 -11.36
N ASP A 217 10.78 -13.18 -12.18
CA ASP A 217 11.69 -13.70 -13.20
C ASP A 217 12.04 -12.64 -14.24
N LEU A 218 11.05 -11.85 -14.69
CA LEU A 218 11.28 -10.74 -15.63
C LEU A 218 12.19 -9.68 -15.02
N CYS A 219 11.94 -9.28 -13.77
CA CYS A 219 12.72 -8.25 -13.09
C CYS A 219 14.16 -8.71 -12.88
N LYS A 220 14.36 -9.95 -12.43
CA LYS A 220 15.69 -10.55 -12.29
C LYS A 220 16.45 -10.59 -13.62
N LYS A 221 15.78 -10.97 -14.71
CA LYS A 221 16.43 -10.98 -16.04
C LYS A 221 16.74 -9.57 -16.56
N SER A 222 15.96 -8.58 -16.12
CA SER A 222 16.09 -7.18 -16.54
C SER A 222 17.05 -6.36 -15.66
N ASP A 223 17.58 -6.98 -14.60
CA ASP A 223 18.44 -6.34 -13.59
C ASP A 223 17.75 -5.14 -12.92
N VAL A 224 16.50 -5.34 -12.47
CA VAL A 224 15.69 -4.33 -11.78
C VAL A 224 14.98 -4.94 -10.58
N SER A 225 14.58 -4.07 -9.63
CA SER A 225 13.81 -4.46 -8.44
C SER A 225 12.37 -4.85 -8.83
N SER A 226 11.91 -5.99 -8.32
CA SER A 226 10.53 -6.42 -8.52
C SER A 226 9.53 -5.57 -7.72
N ILE A 227 9.97 -5.01 -6.59
CA ILE A 227 9.21 -4.03 -5.81
C ILE A 227 9.02 -2.73 -6.60
N SER A 228 10.11 -2.18 -7.14
CA SER A 228 10.08 -0.97 -7.97
C SER A 228 9.26 -1.17 -9.24
N PHE A 229 9.39 -2.31 -9.91
CA PHE A 229 8.52 -2.65 -11.05
C PHE A 229 7.03 -2.52 -10.68
N ASN A 230 6.62 -3.13 -9.57
CA ASN A 230 5.23 -3.14 -9.11
C ASN A 230 4.74 -1.73 -8.76
N GLN A 231 5.54 -0.97 -8.00
CA GLN A 231 5.25 0.42 -7.65
C GLN A 231 5.14 1.33 -8.88
N GLY A 232 6.04 1.15 -9.85
CA GLY A 232 6.05 1.89 -11.10
C GLY A 232 4.83 1.60 -11.97
N ALA A 233 4.44 0.33 -12.09
CA ALA A 233 3.22 -0.08 -12.81
C ALA A 233 1.99 0.63 -12.22
N TRP A 234 1.88 0.62 -10.90
CA TRP A 234 0.80 1.29 -10.19
C TRP A 234 0.78 2.81 -10.43
N VAL A 235 1.94 3.49 -10.36
CA VAL A 235 2.01 4.94 -10.60
C VAL A 235 1.63 5.27 -12.03
N LEU A 236 2.26 4.62 -13.01
CA LEU A 236 2.02 4.91 -14.41
C LEU A 236 0.56 4.66 -14.79
N GLY A 237 -0.01 3.55 -14.32
CA GLY A 237 -1.40 3.22 -14.57
C GLY A 237 -2.38 4.13 -13.82
N SER A 238 -2.32 4.12 -12.48
CA SER A 238 -3.35 4.75 -11.65
C SER A 238 -3.27 6.27 -11.55
N GLN A 239 -2.06 6.85 -11.62
CA GLN A 239 -1.85 8.27 -11.34
C GLN A 239 -1.65 9.09 -12.61
N ILE A 240 -1.06 8.49 -13.65
CA ILE A 240 -0.66 9.21 -14.86
C ILE A 240 -1.60 8.87 -16.03
N ALA A 241 -1.72 7.59 -16.40
CA ALA A 241 -2.50 7.18 -17.55
C ALA A 241 -4.01 7.20 -17.31
N GLY A 242 -4.48 6.69 -16.17
CA GLY A 242 -5.90 6.69 -15.79
C GLY A 242 -6.80 5.70 -16.54
N ASP A 243 -6.40 5.25 -17.74
CA ASP A 243 -7.10 4.25 -18.54
C ASP A 243 -6.14 3.25 -19.22
N PHE A 244 -6.70 2.14 -19.72
CA PHE A 244 -5.91 1.04 -20.30
C PHE A 244 -5.18 1.41 -21.60
N GLU A 245 -5.80 2.17 -22.51
CA GLU A 245 -5.21 2.44 -23.83
C GLU A 245 -4.07 3.45 -23.71
N THR A 246 -4.23 4.47 -22.87
CA THR A 246 -3.17 5.40 -22.52
C THR A 246 -2.03 4.67 -21.81
N PHE A 247 -2.34 3.79 -20.86
CA PHE A 247 -1.36 3.00 -20.13
C PHE A 247 -0.56 2.06 -21.05
N LYS A 248 -1.25 1.35 -21.95
CA LYS A 248 -0.64 0.47 -22.95
C LYS A 248 0.26 1.22 -23.93
N SER A 249 -0.17 2.38 -24.39
CA SER A 249 0.62 3.23 -25.28
C SER A 249 1.88 3.72 -24.58
N ALA A 250 1.77 4.15 -23.32
CA ALA A 250 2.91 4.59 -22.52
C ALA A 250 3.89 3.46 -22.20
N LEU A 251 3.39 2.25 -21.95
CA LEU A 251 4.25 1.09 -21.73
C LEU A 251 5.02 0.67 -22.98
N THR A 252 4.41 0.76 -24.15
CA THR A 252 5.01 0.25 -25.40
C THR A 252 5.74 1.29 -26.23
N ASN A 253 5.56 2.59 -25.93
CA ASN A 253 6.21 3.70 -26.63
C ASN A 253 6.80 4.72 -25.62
N TYR A 254 8.13 4.82 -25.63
CA TYR A 254 8.86 5.68 -24.70
C TYR A 254 8.60 7.18 -24.92
N ASP A 255 8.47 7.64 -26.17
CA ASP A 255 8.18 9.03 -26.48
C ASP A 255 6.77 9.41 -26.02
N PHE A 256 5.82 8.47 -26.16
CA PHE A 256 4.47 8.65 -25.64
C PHE A 256 4.46 8.68 -24.10
N ALA A 257 5.25 7.83 -23.43
CA ALA A 257 5.40 7.89 -21.98
C ALA A 257 5.93 9.25 -21.52
N GLN A 258 6.95 9.79 -22.19
CA GLN A 258 7.49 11.12 -21.89
C GLN A 258 6.45 12.22 -22.09
N LEU A 259 5.66 12.15 -23.17
CA LEU A 259 4.59 13.09 -23.46
C LEU A 259 3.57 13.13 -22.32
N ILE A 260 2.98 11.99 -21.95
CA ILE A 260 1.93 11.97 -20.92
C ILE A 260 2.46 12.35 -19.53
N ILE A 261 3.72 12.03 -19.22
CA ILE A 261 4.37 12.47 -17.97
C ILE A 261 4.52 13.99 -17.99
N SER A 262 4.94 14.57 -19.11
CA SER A 262 5.09 16.03 -19.24
C SER A 262 3.75 16.75 -19.15
N GLU A 263 2.70 16.21 -19.76
CA GLU A 263 1.33 16.72 -19.63
C GLU A 263 0.84 16.66 -18.18
N HIS A 264 1.10 15.55 -17.48
CA HIS A 264 0.75 15.40 -16.07
C HIS A 264 1.48 16.43 -15.19
N ILE A 265 2.76 16.71 -15.45
CA ILE A 265 3.52 17.75 -14.74
C ILE A 265 2.85 19.12 -14.94
N ASN A 266 2.58 19.49 -16.19
CA ASN A 266 1.94 20.78 -16.53
C ASN A 266 0.58 20.94 -15.84
N GLU A 267 -0.23 19.86 -15.78
CA GLU A 267 -1.51 19.86 -15.07
C GLU A 267 -1.33 20.13 -13.57
N LYS A 268 -0.38 19.46 -12.91
CA LYS A 268 -0.10 19.64 -11.48
C LYS A 268 0.44 21.03 -11.17
N GLU A 269 1.30 21.58 -12.02
CA GLU A 269 1.81 22.94 -11.87
C GLU A 269 0.69 23.99 -11.97
N ARG A 270 -0.20 23.82 -12.95
CA ARG A 270 -1.39 24.67 -13.09
C ARG A 270 -2.28 24.59 -11.85
N TYR A 271 -2.58 23.39 -11.37
CA TYR A 271 -3.37 23.20 -10.16
C TYR A 271 -2.73 23.87 -8.93
N LEU A 272 -1.42 23.69 -8.75
CA LEU A 272 -0.66 24.30 -7.66
C LEU A 272 -0.69 25.84 -7.72
N SER A 273 -0.60 26.41 -8.92
CA SER A 273 -0.73 27.86 -9.13
C SER A 273 -2.08 28.37 -8.65
N GLU A 274 -3.18 27.70 -9.02
CA GLU A 274 -4.53 28.09 -8.59
C GLU A 274 -4.70 27.97 -7.06
N LEU A 275 -4.17 26.92 -6.44
CA LEU A 275 -4.20 26.79 -4.97
C LEU A 275 -3.46 27.93 -4.27
N LYS A 276 -2.30 28.34 -4.80
CA LYS A 276 -1.54 29.49 -4.25
C LYS A 276 -2.33 30.78 -4.37
N ASN A 277 -3.04 30.99 -5.48
CA ASN A 277 -3.91 32.16 -5.66
C ASN A 277 -5.04 32.19 -4.61
N VAL A 278 -5.73 31.06 -4.42
CA VAL A 278 -6.80 30.95 -3.39
C VAL A 278 -6.25 31.22 -1.99
N LEU A 279 -5.10 30.64 -1.63
CA LEU A 279 -4.47 30.87 -0.34
C LEU A 279 -4.07 32.34 -0.13
N GLY A 280 -3.57 33.01 -1.17
CA GLY A 280 -3.26 34.44 -1.13
C GLY A 280 -4.49 35.30 -0.85
N ILE A 281 -5.63 34.99 -1.48
CA ILE A 281 -6.91 35.69 -1.24
C ILE A 281 -7.38 35.50 0.20
N LEU A 282 -7.28 34.27 0.74
CA LEU A 282 -7.71 33.97 2.10
C LEU A 282 -6.86 34.73 3.14
N ARG A 283 -5.53 34.78 2.96
CA ARG A 283 -4.61 35.51 3.85
C ARG A 283 -4.90 37.02 3.88
N ASN A 284 -5.13 37.62 2.72
CA ASN A 284 -5.43 39.05 2.61
C ASN A 284 -6.78 39.46 3.23
N LYS A 285 -7.73 38.52 3.39
CA LYS A 285 -9.02 38.77 4.06
C LYS A 285 -8.89 38.71 5.58
N THR A 286 -8.04 37.82 6.11
CA THR A 286 -7.76 37.77 7.56
C THR A 286 -7.06 39.04 8.04
N ASP A 287 -6.17 39.63 7.24
CA ASP A 287 -5.41 40.84 7.63
C ASP A 287 -6.22 42.15 7.56
N LYS A 288 -7.39 42.15 6.89
CA LYS A 288 -8.29 43.31 6.81
C LYS A 288 -9.40 43.32 7.86
N ASN A 289 -9.54 42.23 8.61
CA ASN A 289 -10.57 42.03 9.62
C ASN A 289 -10.00 41.89 11.06
N GLY A 290 -8.69 42.10 11.23
CA GLY A 290 -8.02 42.23 12.53
C GLY A 290 -7.46 43.64 12.70
#